data_AF-A0A1Y0N1P4-F1
#
_entry.id   AF-A0A1Y0N1P4-F1
#
_cell.length_a   1.000
_cell.length_b   1.000
_cell.length_c   1.000
_cell.angle_alpha   90.00
_cell.angle_beta   90.00
_cell.angle_gamma   90.00
#
_symmetry.space_group_name_H-M   'P 1'
#
loop_
_entity.id
_entity.type
_entity.pdbx_description
1 polymer ?
#
loop_
_entity_poly.entity_id
_entity_poly.type
_entity_poly.pdbx_seq_one_letter_code
_entity_poly.pdbx_strand_id
1 'polypeptide(L)'
;MENKLNCYTECQLSISEFKSLHKKMESDGFEILNITAINNSDQIEISGVWQRSNSISSTISYFDSSQELLDSLDHQENKEQIPHDICVFEDVNKVKSIVVWKNSLDLSAFMSSKETYDEFQKSFNQNVKKGLTLHSLKSFSISGIDYYYAIWSKQKSNGFLARHGMSEQEFQELFNNYTNRGYILQDLSIYKTSSNPKNSFTALWKLSDAPLFFKTKYNLDSVAYKKFIKDYTPSGYRTTSICSYNENGKTLYACSVILS
;
A
#
# COMPACT_ATOMS: atom_id res chain seq x y z
N MET A 1 -1.97 -3.34 -33.33
CA MET A 1 -1.58 -2.48 -32.20
C MET A 1 -1.35 -3.42 -31.02
N GLU A 2 -0.09 -3.72 -30.71
CA GLU A 2 0.22 -4.47 -29.49
C GLU A 2 -0.26 -3.66 -28.29
N ASN A 3 -1.22 -4.23 -27.55
CA ASN A 3 -1.68 -3.71 -26.28
C ASN A 3 -0.51 -3.88 -25.29
N LYS A 4 0.48 -2.99 -25.33
CA LYS A 4 1.57 -2.98 -24.36
C LYS A 4 0.93 -2.67 -23.02
N LEU A 5 0.83 -3.68 -22.16
CA LEU A 5 0.27 -3.51 -20.83
C LEU A 5 1.01 -2.35 -20.13
N ASN A 6 0.25 -1.36 -19.65
CA ASN A 6 0.80 -0.24 -18.88
C ASN A 6 1.12 -0.63 -17.43
N CYS A 7 0.72 -1.84 -17.00
CA CYS A 7 1.01 -2.39 -15.69
C CYS A 7 1.35 -3.89 -15.78
N TYR A 8 2.16 -4.35 -14.84
CA TYR A 8 2.43 -5.76 -14.61
C TYR A 8 2.21 -6.07 -13.13
N THR A 9 1.76 -7.27 -12.80
CA THR A 9 1.63 -7.68 -11.42
C THR A 9 1.88 -9.16 -11.26
N GLU A 10 2.44 -9.53 -10.12
CA GLU A 10 2.71 -10.90 -9.76
C GLU A 10 2.59 -11.07 -8.24
N CYS A 11 2.18 -12.27 -7.82
CA CYS A 11 2.03 -12.59 -6.40
C CYS A 11 2.65 -13.94 -6.05
N GLN A 12 2.92 -14.12 -4.74
CA GLN A 12 3.54 -15.32 -4.16
C GLN A 12 4.96 -15.59 -4.63
N LEU A 13 5.77 -14.55 -4.76
CA LEU A 13 7.19 -14.68 -5.10
C LEU A 13 8.03 -14.86 -3.83
N SER A 14 9.01 -15.75 -3.86
CA SER A 14 10.09 -15.72 -2.88
C SER A 14 10.91 -14.41 -3.00
N ILE A 15 11.72 -14.11 -1.98
CA ILE A 15 12.59 -12.91 -1.99
C ILE A 15 13.53 -12.89 -3.20
N SER A 16 14.10 -14.05 -3.59
CA SER A 16 15.01 -14.17 -4.72
C SER A 16 14.30 -14.00 -6.06
N GLU A 17 13.11 -14.58 -6.21
CA GLU A 17 12.28 -14.41 -7.40
C GLU A 17 11.82 -12.97 -7.56
N PHE A 18 11.38 -12.31 -6.48
CA PHE A 18 10.99 -10.91 -6.50
C PHE A 18 12.16 -10.01 -6.93
N LYS A 19 13.35 -10.18 -6.34
CA LYS A 19 14.54 -9.40 -6.72
C LYS A 19 14.91 -9.58 -8.19
N SER A 20 14.83 -10.82 -8.69
CA SER A 20 15.13 -11.13 -10.09
C SER A 20 14.10 -10.52 -11.05
N LEU A 21 12.81 -10.64 -10.71
CA LEU A 21 11.72 -10.05 -11.49
C LEU A 21 11.80 -8.53 -11.47
N HIS A 22 11.99 -7.91 -10.31
CA HIS A 22 12.04 -6.45 -10.20
C HIS A 22 13.15 -5.85 -11.08
N LYS A 23 14.35 -6.44 -11.07
CA LYS A 23 15.45 -6.02 -11.95
C LYS A 23 15.08 -6.13 -13.44
N LYS A 24 14.37 -7.18 -13.82
CA LYS A 24 13.85 -7.34 -15.19
C LYS A 24 12.81 -6.27 -15.52
N MET A 25 11.87 -6.02 -14.61
CA MET A 25 10.83 -4.99 -14.80
C MET A 25 11.46 -3.61 -15.00
N GLU A 26 12.49 -3.26 -14.24
CA GLU A 26 13.25 -2.01 -14.41
C GLU A 26 13.92 -1.95 -15.80
N SER A 27 14.57 -3.03 -16.24
CA SER A 27 15.16 -3.07 -17.60
C SER A 27 14.12 -2.97 -18.71
N ASP A 28 12.89 -3.41 -18.45
CA ASP A 28 11.76 -3.35 -19.39
C ASP A 28 11.03 -1.99 -19.34
N GLY A 29 11.50 -1.03 -18.55
CA GLY A 29 10.94 0.33 -18.43
C GLY A 29 9.75 0.42 -17.48
N PHE A 30 9.69 -0.43 -16.46
CA PHE A 30 8.68 -0.38 -15.41
C PHE A 30 9.29 0.03 -14.07
N GLU A 31 8.53 0.80 -13.30
CA GLU A 31 8.82 1.10 -11.91
C GLU A 31 7.87 0.37 -10.98
N ILE A 32 8.31 0.07 -9.75
CA ILE A 32 7.42 -0.51 -8.75
C ILE A 32 6.44 0.55 -8.27
N LEU A 33 5.14 0.23 -8.35
CA LEU A 33 4.06 1.08 -7.88
C LEU A 33 3.69 0.75 -6.44
N ASN A 34 3.53 -0.53 -6.13
CA ASN A 34 3.06 -0.99 -4.84
C ASN A 34 3.55 -2.43 -4.58
N ILE A 35 3.79 -2.74 -3.32
CA ILE A 35 4.37 -4.00 -2.86
C ILE A 35 3.64 -4.47 -1.61
N THR A 36 3.57 -5.77 -1.42
CA THR A 36 3.16 -6.38 -0.15
C THR A 36 4.04 -7.59 0.13
N ALA A 37 4.36 -7.82 1.40
CA ALA A 37 5.14 -8.98 1.83
C ALA A 37 4.51 -9.58 3.08
N ILE A 38 4.47 -10.91 3.14
CA ILE A 38 3.85 -11.65 4.23
C ILE A 38 4.62 -12.93 4.52
N ASN A 39 4.62 -13.35 5.79
CA ASN A 39 5.07 -14.68 6.16
C ASN A 39 3.88 -15.64 6.08
N ASN A 40 4.02 -16.65 5.22
CA ASN A 40 3.11 -17.77 5.10
C ASN A 40 3.85 -19.04 5.52
N SER A 41 3.66 -19.46 6.77
CA SER A 41 4.23 -20.71 7.31
C SER A 41 5.75 -20.83 7.11
N ASP A 42 6.50 -19.81 7.55
CA ASP A 42 7.96 -19.68 7.44
C ASP A 42 8.49 -19.49 6.00
N GLN A 43 7.60 -19.19 5.06
CA GLN A 43 7.96 -18.75 3.71
C GLN A 43 7.55 -17.30 3.52
N ILE A 44 8.51 -16.44 3.18
CA ILE A 44 8.22 -15.05 2.86
C ILE A 44 7.73 -14.97 1.41
N GLU A 45 6.49 -14.53 1.24
CA GLU A 45 5.85 -14.26 -0.04
C GLU A 45 5.82 -12.75 -0.28
N ILE A 46 6.40 -12.31 -1.39
CA ILE A 46 6.34 -10.93 -1.87
C ILE A 46 5.42 -10.89 -3.09
N SER A 47 4.58 -9.86 -3.16
CA SER A 47 3.75 -9.58 -4.31
C SER A 47 3.90 -8.12 -4.71
N GLY A 48 3.89 -7.84 -6.02
CA GLY A 48 4.22 -6.53 -6.55
C GLY A 48 3.31 -6.10 -7.69
N VAL A 49 3.14 -4.78 -7.80
CA VAL A 49 2.52 -4.10 -8.93
C VAL A 49 3.54 -3.14 -9.51
N TRP A 50 3.80 -3.27 -10.80
CA TRP A 50 4.69 -2.41 -11.56
C TRP A 50 3.90 -1.64 -12.61
N GLN A 51 4.33 -0.43 -12.92
CA GLN A 51 3.75 0.39 -13.98
C GLN A 51 4.83 0.87 -14.94
N ARG A 52 4.49 1.01 -16.22
CA ARG A 52 5.39 1.65 -17.20
C ARG A 52 5.70 3.07 -16.74
N SER A 53 6.98 3.42 -16.77
CA SER A 53 7.45 4.76 -16.41
C SER A 53 8.51 5.23 -17.41
N ASN A 54 8.44 6.51 -17.76
CA ASN A 54 9.44 7.16 -18.62
C ASN A 54 10.67 7.62 -17.82
N SER A 55 10.58 7.63 -16.49
CA SER A 55 11.64 8.01 -15.57
C SER A 55 11.48 7.22 -14.29
N ILE A 56 12.23 6.13 -14.14
CA ILE A 56 12.22 5.33 -12.92
C ILE A 56 12.76 6.21 -11.78
N SER A 57 11.90 6.49 -10.81
CA SER A 57 12.24 7.29 -9.62
C SER A 57 12.15 6.48 -8.32
N SER A 58 11.84 5.18 -8.42
CA SER A 58 11.64 4.30 -7.27
C SER A 58 12.91 3.53 -6.90
N THR A 59 13.19 3.39 -5.61
CA THR A 59 14.21 2.46 -5.09
C THR A 59 13.60 1.55 -4.02
N ILE A 60 14.24 0.40 -3.74
CA ILE A 60 13.80 -0.53 -2.69
C ILE A 60 14.89 -0.70 -1.64
N SER A 61 14.54 -0.54 -0.37
CA SER A 61 15.38 -0.93 0.77
C SER A 61 14.80 -2.13 1.49
N TYR A 62 15.69 -2.97 2.02
CA TYR A 62 15.38 -4.12 2.84
C TYR A 62 16.00 -3.89 4.21
N PHE A 63 15.20 -4.00 5.27
CA PHE A 63 15.64 -3.82 6.64
C PHE A 63 15.50 -5.14 7.40
N ASP A 64 16.57 -5.53 8.10
CA ASP A 64 16.64 -6.79 8.84
C ASP A 64 16.27 -6.61 10.33
N SER A 65 15.97 -5.38 10.75
CA SER A 65 15.43 -5.08 12.07
C SER A 65 14.42 -3.93 12.06
N SER A 66 13.53 -3.93 13.06
CA SER A 66 12.64 -2.80 13.30
C SER A 66 13.38 -1.50 13.54
N GLN A 67 14.49 -1.52 14.28
CA GLN A 67 15.23 -0.29 14.60
C GLN A 67 15.76 0.39 13.34
N GLU A 68 16.34 -0.37 12.41
CA GLU A 68 16.81 0.17 11.12
C GLU A 68 15.68 0.82 10.32
N LEU A 69 14.48 0.19 10.29
CA LEU A 69 13.31 0.79 9.66
C LEU A 69 12.95 2.11 10.37
N LEU A 70 12.81 2.11 11.69
CA LEU A 70 12.39 3.30 12.43
C LEU A 70 13.38 4.45 12.28
N ASP A 71 14.68 4.17 12.40
CA ASP A 71 15.74 5.16 12.20
C ASP A 71 15.71 5.74 10.78
N SER A 72 15.41 4.91 9.78
CA SER A 72 15.26 5.35 8.39
C SER A 72 14.08 6.31 8.23
N LEU A 73 12.98 6.13 8.97
CA LEU A 73 11.76 6.93 8.88
C LEU A 73 11.85 8.25 9.67
N ASP A 74 12.63 8.31 10.76
CA ASP A 74 12.73 9.49 11.62
C ASP A 74 13.55 10.65 10.98
N HIS A 75 14.37 10.37 9.97
CA HIS A 75 15.28 11.33 9.36
C HIS A 75 14.86 11.73 7.93
N GLN A 76 13.62 12.16 7.71
CA GLN A 76 13.06 12.33 6.36
C GLN A 76 12.74 13.77 5.94
N GLU A 77 12.78 14.75 6.85
CA GLU A 77 12.69 16.16 6.46
C GLU A 77 13.95 16.53 5.64
N ASN A 78 13.78 16.79 4.34
CA ASN A 78 14.82 17.14 3.33
C ASN A 78 15.48 15.98 2.55
N LYS A 79 14.90 14.77 2.52
CA LYS A 79 15.39 13.71 1.62
C LYS A 79 14.85 13.83 0.19
N GLU A 80 15.70 13.48 -0.78
CA GLU A 80 15.35 13.42 -2.20
C GLU A 80 14.27 12.38 -2.50
N GLN A 81 14.13 11.36 -1.64
CA GLN A 81 13.11 10.32 -1.74
C GLN A 81 12.33 10.20 -0.43
N ILE A 82 11.05 9.84 -0.55
CA ILE A 82 10.14 9.55 0.56
C ILE A 82 9.61 8.11 0.47
N PRO A 83 9.27 7.47 1.59
CA PRO A 83 8.55 6.20 1.59
C PRO A 83 7.23 6.33 0.84
N HIS A 84 7.08 5.56 -0.24
CA HIS A 84 5.83 5.42 -0.96
C HIS A 84 4.99 4.26 -0.41
N ASP A 85 5.67 3.18 -0.04
CA ASP A 85 5.06 1.96 0.46
C ASP A 85 5.97 1.27 1.47
N ILE A 86 5.39 0.72 2.53
CA ILE A 86 6.11 0.10 3.65
C ILE A 86 5.45 -1.23 3.95
N CYS A 87 6.21 -2.32 3.82
CA CYS A 87 5.81 -3.66 4.22
C CYS A 87 6.59 -4.06 5.45
N VAL A 88 5.89 -4.46 6.51
CA VAL A 88 6.49 -5.04 7.71
C VAL A 88 5.97 -6.46 7.88
N PHE A 89 6.86 -7.41 8.07
CA PHE A 89 6.53 -8.83 8.22
C PHE A 89 7.48 -9.52 9.21
N GLU A 90 7.02 -10.62 9.79
CA GLU A 90 7.81 -11.44 10.71
C GLU A 90 8.57 -12.54 9.94
N ASP A 91 9.85 -12.70 10.18
CA ASP A 91 10.71 -13.74 9.61
C ASP A 91 11.59 -14.34 10.72
N VAL A 92 11.34 -15.61 11.10
CA VAL A 92 12.09 -16.33 12.15
C VAL A 92 12.34 -15.47 13.41
N ASN A 93 11.26 -15.04 14.07
CA ASN A 93 11.28 -14.16 15.26
C ASN A 93 11.95 -12.79 15.07
N LYS A 94 12.20 -12.36 13.83
CA LYS A 94 12.66 -11.00 13.51
C LYS A 94 11.56 -10.26 12.77
N VAL A 95 11.41 -8.98 13.07
CA VAL A 95 10.56 -8.09 12.29
C VAL A 95 11.44 -7.48 11.20
N LYS A 96 11.13 -7.81 9.95
CA LYS A 96 11.80 -7.32 8.74
C LYS A 96 10.88 -6.40 7.97
N SER A 97 11.49 -5.58 7.12
CA SER A 97 10.73 -4.61 6.34
C SER A 97 11.25 -4.43 4.92
N ILE A 98 10.35 -4.11 4.00
CA ILE A 98 10.67 -3.65 2.66
C ILE A 98 10.03 -2.28 2.47
N VAL A 99 10.83 -1.31 2.03
CA VAL A 99 10.34 0.05 1.75
C VAL A 99 10.59 0.37 0.29
N VAL A 100 9.54 0.81 -0.40
CA VAL A 100 9.64 1.45 -1.70
C VAL A 100 9.76 2.94 -1.47
N TRP A 101 10.86 3.54 -1.92
CA TRP A 101 11.07 4.98 -1.90
C TRP A 101 10.75 5.57 -3.27
N LYS A 102 10.26 6.81 -3.32
CA LYS A 102 10.05 7.57 -4.56
C LYS A 102 10.51 9.01 -4.39
N ASN A 103 10.93 9.65 -5.48
CA ASN A 103 11.40 11.04 -5.44
C ASN A 103 10.35 12.00 -4.86
N SER A 104 10.80 12.87 -3.96
CA SER A 104 9.95 13.83 -3.24
C SER A 104 9.39 14.94 -4.13
N LEU A 105 10.02 15.21 -5.27
CA LEU A 105 9.62 16.25 -6.23
C LEU A 105 8.22 16.03 -6.82
N ASP A 106 7.69 14.81 -6.78
CA ASP A 106 6.34 14.50 -7.25
C ASP A 106 5.27 14.62 -6.15
N LEU A 107 5.65 14.66 -4.86
CA LEU A 107 4.70 14.50 -3.76
C LEU A 107 5.06 15.30 -2.49
N SER A 108 4.14 16.21 -2.13
CA SER A 108 3.76 16.65 -0.78
C SER A 108 4.45 17.90 -0.17
N ALA A 109 3.66 18.59 0.66
CA ALA A 109 4.03 19.83 1.36
C ALA A 109 4.36 19.59 2.84
N PHE A 110 3.92 18.46 3.39
CA PHE A 110 4.17 18.01 4.77
C PHE A 110 4.04 16.49 4.83
N MET A 111 4.85 15.84 5.64
CA MET A 111 4.87 14.39 5.83
C MET A 111 5.00 14.13 7.33
N SER A 112 4.21 13.20 7.86
CA SER A 112 4.42 12.72 9.23
C SER A 112 5.21 11.42 9.23
N SER A 113 6.13 11.29 10.20
CA SER A 113 6.95 10.11 10.40
C SER A 113 6.50 9.34 11.64
N LYS A 114 6.21 8.04 11.47
CA LYS A 114 6.14 7.04 12.55
C LYS A 114 5.22 7.47 13.72
N GLU A 115 4.01 7.95 13.41
CA GLU A 115 3.04 8.35 14.42
C GLU A 115 2.31 7.13 14.98
N THR A 116 2.14 7.04 16.29
CA THR A 116 1.23 6.07 16.91
C THR A 116 -0.24 6.42 16.61
N TYR A 117 -1.18 5.53 16.98
CA TYR A 117 -2.61 5.75 16.78
C TYR A 117 -3.11 7.14 17.24
N ASP A 118 -2.81 7.51 18.49
CA ASP A 118 -3.28 8.78 19.05
C ASP A 118 -2.56 9.99 18.45
N GLU A 119 -1.27 9.85 18.15
CA GLU A 119 -0.48 10.89 17.49
C GLU A 119 -1.00 11.16 16.09
N PHE A 120 -1.26 10.11 15.30
CA PHE A 120 -1.82 10.22 13.97
C PHE A 120 -3.21 10.83 13.99
N GLN A 121 -4.06 10.42 14.94
CA GLN A 121 -5.39 11.00 15.06
C GLN A 121 -5.33 12.51 15.38
N LYS A 122 -4.37 12.94 16.20
CA LYS A 122 -4.14 14.35 16.51
C LYS A 122 -3.59 15.11 15.30
N SER A 123 -2.57 14.58 14.62
CA SER A 123 -1.94 15.22 13.45
C SER A 123 -2.93 15.32 12.28
N PHE A 124 -3.75 14.28 12.05
CA PHE A 124 -4.82 14.27 11.06
C PHE A 124 -5.78 15.43 11.27
N ASN A 125 -6.30 15.57 12.48
CA ASN A 125 -7.24 16.63 12.82
C ASN A 125 -6.63 18.03 12.65
N GLN A 126 -5.34 18.18 12.97
CA GLN A 126 -4.62 19.45 12.77
C GLN A 126 -4.40 19.76 11.29
N ASN A 127 -3.99 18.78 10.49
CA ASN A 127 -3.70 18.98 9.07
C ASN A 127 -4.97 19.24 8.25
N VAL A 128 -6.08 18.57 8.58
CA VAL A 128 -7.40 18.89 8.03
C VAL A 128 -7.80 20.33 8.36
N LYS A 129 -7.60 20.79 9.61
CA LYS A 129 -7.87 22.20 10.00
C LYS A 129 -7.00 23.21 9.25
N LYS A 130 -5.78 22.83 8.87
CA LYS A 130 -4.88 23.63 8.03
C LYS A 130 -5.26 23.61 6.54
N GLY A 131 -6.31 22.88 6.16
CA GLY A 131 -6.75 22.75 4.76
C GLY A 131 -5.87 21.83 3.91
N LEU A 132 -5.09 20.94 4.52
CA LEU A 132 -4.30 19.94 3.80
C LEU A 132 -5.17 18.73 3.43
N THR A 133 -4.82 18.11 2.31
CA THR A 133 -5.39 16.84 1.85
C THR A 133 -4.45 15.69 2.19
N LEU A 134 -4.99 14.60 2.75
CA LEU A 134 -4.23 13.37 2.91
C LEU A 134 -4.05 12.69 1.55
N HIS A 135 -2.80 12.56 1.11
CA HIS A 135 -2.45 12.01 -0.19
C HIS A 135 -2.21 10.50 -0.12
N SER A 136 -1.46 10.04 0.87
CA SER A 136 -1.15 8.63 1.10
C SER A 136 -1.21 8.32 2.58
N LEU A 137 -1.68 7.12 2.92
CA LEU A 137 -1.68 6.57 4.28
C LEU A 137 -1.20 5.12 4.26
N LYS A 138 -0.11 4.87 4.97
CA LYS A 138 0.41 3.52 5.23
C LYS A 138 0.43 3.26 6.73
N SER A 139 0.21 2.01 7.11
CA SER A 139 0.34 1.59 8.49
C SER A 139 1.00 0.23 8.60
N PHE A 140 1.68 0.04 9.71
CA PHE A 140 2.40 -1.17 10.04
C PHE A 140 2.48 -1.34 11.56
N SER A 141 2.73 -2.56 12.03
CA SER A 141 2.85 -2.84 13.47
C SER A 141 4.21 -3.41 13.79
N ILE A 142 4.84 -2.90 14.85
CA ILE A 142 6.12 -3.38 15.39
C ILE A 142 5.92 -3.60 16.88
N SER A 143 6.14 -4.84 17.32
CA SER A 143 6.06 -5.21 18.75
C SER A 143 4.75 -4.76 19.43
N GLY A 144 3.63 -4.82 18.70
CA GLY A 144 2.29 -4.49 19.19
C GLY A 144 1.96 -3.00 19.18
N ILE A 145 2.86 -2.16 18.66
CA ILE A 145 2.63 -0.73 18.47
C ILE A 145 2.34 -0.49 16.99
N ASP A 146 1.15 0.06 16.73
CA ASP A 146 0.72 0.42 15.39
C ASP A 146 1.24 1.81 15.05
N TYR A 147 1.94 1.90 13.92
CA TYR A 147 2.52 3.11 13.38
C TYR A 147 1.84 3.50 12.08
N TYR A 148 1.72 4.81 11.88
CA TYR A 148 1.10 5.45 10.75
C TYR A 148 2.11 6.38 10.08
N TYR A 149 2.16 6.27 8.76
CA TYR A 149 2.98 7.11 7.90
C TYR A 149 2.06 7.78 6.88
N ALA A 150 2.05 9.11 6.88
CA ALA A 150 1.09 9.89 6.14
C ALA A 150 1.74 11.02 5.33
N ILE A 151 1.33 11.10 4.06
CA ILE A 151 1.80 12.12 3.13
C ILE A 151 0.69 13.15 2.91
N TRP A 152 0.96 14.42 3.17
CA TRP A 152 -0.02 15.50 3.09
C TRP A 152 0.30 16.52 1.99
N SER A 153 -0.70 16.92 1.23
CA SER A 153 -0.55 17.88 0.12
C SER A 153 -1.42 19.12 0.32
N LYS A 154 -0.94 20.26 -0.19
CA LYS A 154 -1.75 21.48 -0.37
C LYS A 154 -2.68 21.39 -1.57
N GLN A 155 -2.49 20.39 -2.43
CA GLN A 155 -3.41 20.15 -3.55
C GLN A 155 -4.79 19.82 -3.00
N LYS A 156 -5.80 20.50 -3.54
CA LYS A 156 -7.20 20.26 -3.17
C LYS A 156 -7.62 18.88 -3.69
N SER A 157 -8.43 18.18 -2.91
CA SER A 157 -9.20 17.03 -3.39
C SER A 157 -10.69 17.35 -3.34
N ASN A 158 -11.48 16.65 -4.15
CA ASN A 158 -12.95 16.76 -4.13
C ASN A 158 -13.54 16.22 -2.81
N GLY A 159 -12.75 15.46 -2.04
CA GLY A 159 -13.07 14.96 -0.72
C GLY A 159 -12.22 13.73 -0.41
N PHE A 160 -11.88 13.53 0.86
CA PHE A 160 -11.21 12.32 1.31
C PHE A 160 -11.71 11.91 2.70
N LEU A 161 -11.60 10.62 2.99
CA LEU A 161 -11.94 10.00 4.26
C LEU A 161 -10.82 9.04 4.62
N ALA A 162 -10.35 9.07 5.87
CA ALA A 162 -9.36 8.12 6.37
C ALA A 162 -9.85 7.49 7.65
N ARG A 163 -9.62 6.19 7.79
CA ARG A 163 -9.92 5.40 8.99
C ARG A 163 -8.78 4.43 9.26
N HIS A 164 -8.53 4.19 10.54
CA HIS A 164 -7.43 3.37 11.02
C HIS A 164 -7.87 2.62 12.28
N GLY A 165 -7.17 1.54 12.61
CA GLY A 165 -7.53 0.66 13.73
C GLY A 165 -8.86 -0.09 13.57
N MET A 166 -9.34 -0.28 12.34
CA MET A 166 -10.63 -0.93 12.09
C MET A 166 -10.52 -2.46 12.14
N SER A 167 -11.57 -3.10 12.63
CA SER A 167 -11.83 -4.52 12.35
C SER A 167 -12.25 -4.73 10.89
N GLU A 168 -12.21 -5.98 10.42
CA GLU A 168 -12.67 -6.32 9.07
C GLU A 168 -14.15 -5.96 8.85
N GLN A 169 -15.01 -6.24 9.85
CA GLN A 169 -16.43 -5.91 9.77
C GLN A 169 -16.65 -4.40 9.58
N GLU A 170 -15.99 -3.59 10.40
CA GLU A 170 -16.07 -2.13 10.31
C GLU A 170 -15.54 -1.63 8.96
N PHE A 171 -14.40 -2.17 8.50
CA PHE A 171 -13.86 -1.84 7.19
C PHE A 171 -14.87 -2.15 6.09
N GLN A 172 -15.51 -3.32 6.13
CA GLN A 172 -16.46 -3.75 5.11
C GLN A 172 -17.73 -2.87 5.08
N GLU A 173 -18.25 -2.50 6.24
CA GLU A 173 -19.39 -1.58 6.35
C GLU A 173 -19.05 -0.20 5.78
N LEU A 174 -17.88 0.34 6.12
CA LEU A 174 -17.41 1.64 5.64
C LEU A 174 -17.07 1.63 4.15
N PHE A 175 -16.43 0.56 3.66
CA PHE A 175 -16.11 0.38 2.26
C PHE A 175 -17.38 0.39 1.40
N ASN A 176 -18.41 -0.35 1.81
CA ASN A 176 -19.72 -0.34 1.16
C ASN A 176 -20.38 1.04 1.21
N ASN A 177 -20.38 1.69 2.38
CA ASN A 177 -20.96 3.04 2.54
C ASN A 177 -20.31 4.07 1.62
N TYR A 178 -18.98 4.10 1.60
CA TYR A 178 -18.22 5.11 0.86
C TYR A 178 -18.26 4.85 -0.64
N THR A 179 -18.24 3.58 -1.07
CA THR A 179 -18.43 3.21 -2.48
C THR A 179 -19.79 3.67 -2.99
N ASN A 180 -20.87 3.47 -2.21
CA ASN A 180 -22.22 3.96 -2.55
C ASN A 180 -22.32 5.49 -2.61
N ARG A 181 -21.34 6.21 -2.04
CA ARG A 181 -21.24 7.68 -2.04
C ARG A 181 -20.26 8.21 -3.08
N GLY A 182 -19.75 7.35 -3.98
CA GLY A 182 -18.83 7.74 -5.06
C GLY A 182 -17.36 7.84 -4.66
N TYR A 183 -16.98 7.38 -3.46
CA TYR A 183 -15.59 7.31 -3.06
C TYR A 183 -14.93 6.03 -3.57
N ILE A 184 -13.65 6.14 -3.93
CA ILE A 184 -12.79 5.01 -4.30
C ILE A 184 -11.76 4.75 -3.20
N LEU A 185 -11.44 3.48 -2.95
CA LEU A 185 -10.42 3.08 -1.98
C LEU A 185 -9.02 3.29 -2.59
N GLN A 186 -8.31 4.32 -2.13
CA GLN A 186 -6.98 4.66 -2.66
C GLN A 186 -5.88 3.83 -2.00
N ASP A 187 -5.80 3.87 -0.67
CA ASP A 187 -4.83 3.08 0.10
C ASP A 187 -5.57 2.13 1.02
N LEU A 188 -5.00 0.94 1.16
CA LEU A 188 -5.39 -0.08 2.11
C LEU A 188 -4.12 -0.70 2.67
N SER A 189 -3.98 -0.65 3.99
CA SER A 189 -2.98 -1.40 4.74
C SER A 189 -3.72 -2.34 5.68
N ILE A 190 -3.36 -3.62 5.62
CA ILE A 190 -3.87 -4.66 6.51
C ILE A 190 -2.65 -5.33 7.10
N TYR A 191 -2.61 -5.41 8.42
CA TYR A 191 -1.54 -6.11 9.10
C TYR A 191 -2.10 -6.96 10.23
N LYS A 192 -1.36 -8.03 10.49
CA LYS A 192 -1.50 -8.92 11.63
C LYS A 192 -0.11 -9.38 12.02
N THR A 193 0.22 -9.23 13.28
CA THR A 193 1.52 -9.65 13.85
C THR A 193 1.25 -10.61 15.01
N SER A 194 2.28 -11.28 15.50
CA SER A 194 2.19 -12.06 16.73
C SER A 194 1.66 -11.23 17.92
N SER A 195 1.96 -9.93 17.91
CA SER A 195 1.57 -8.95 18.94
C SER A 195 0.24 -8.24 18.66
N ASN A 196 -0.27 -8.30 17.43
CA ASN A 196 -1.64 -7.88 17.07
C ASN A 196 -2.35 -9.05 16.36
N PRO A 197 -3.02 -9.95 17.12
CA PRO A 197 -3.53 -11.21 16.60
C PRO A 197 -4.75 -11.05 15.67
N LYS A 198 -5.32 -9.83 15.59
CA LYS A 198 -6.43 -9.50 14.70
C LYS A 198 -5.90 -8.68 13.52
N ASN A 199 -6.49 -8.89 12.34
CA ASN A 199 -6.23 -8.00 11.22
C ASN A 199 -6.71 -6.59 11.59
N SER A 200 -5.82 -5.62 11.49
CA SER A 200 -6.13 -4.19 11.67
C SER A 200 -6.12 -3.50 10.32
N PHE A 201 -7.23 -2.88 9.97
CA PHE A 201 -7.44 -2.24 8.68
C PHE A 201 -7.21 -0.73 8.80
N THR A 202 -6.44 -0.20 7.87
CA THR A 202 -6.26 1.23 7.65
C THR A 202 -6.56 1.54 6.19
N ALA A 203 -7.39 2.54 5.96
CA ALA A 203 -7.86 2.87 4.62
C ALA A 203 -7.97 4.38 4.40
N LEU A 204 -7.61 4.78 3.18
CA LEU A 204 -7.82 6.12 2.64
C LEU A 204 -8.76 6.00 1.44
N TRP A 205 -9.87 6.72 1.50
CA TRP A 205 -10.80 6.87 0.39
C TRP A 205 -10.75 8.28 -0.16
N LYS A 206 -10.86 8.42 -1.49
CA LYS A 206 -11.01 9.71 -2.18
C LYS A 206 -12.30 9.75 -2.98
N LEU A 207 -12.98 10.89 -2.96
CA LEU A 207 -14.11 11.13 -3.83
C LEU A 207 -13.61 11.18 -5.27
N SER A 208 -14.21 10.37 -6.14
CA SER A 208 -13.84 10.30 -7.56
C SER A 208 -14.95 10.89 -8.42
N ASP A 209 -14.56 11.60 -9.48
CA ASP A 209 -15.50 12.04 -10.53
C ASP A 209 -15.84 10.89 -11.50
N ALA A 210 -15.12 9.77 -11.42
CA ALA A 210 -15.31 8.60 -12.27
C ALA A 210 -15.25 7.28 -11.49
N PRO A 211 -16.09 7.09 -10.45
CA PRO A 211 -16.00 5.93 -9.55
C PRO A 211 -16.31 4.60 -10.27
N LEU A 212 -17.07 4.63 -11.36
CA LEU A 212 -17.42 3.43 -12.13
C LEU A 212 -16.21 2.78 -12.83
N PHE A 213 -15.16 3.56 -13.09
CA PHE A 213 -13.90 3.11 -13.69
C PHE A 213 -12.95 2.48 -12.68
N PHE A 214 -13.34 2.43 -11.40
CA PHE A 214 -12.55 1.82 -10.35
C PHE A 214 -13.21 0.53 -9.87
N LYS A 215 -12.41 -0.51 -9.62
CA LYS A 215 -12.87 -1.78 -9.06
C LYS A 215 -11.91 -2.23 -7.97
N THR A 216 -12.45 -2.55 -6.80
CA THR A 216 -11.70 -3.13 -5.68
C THR A 216 -12.33 -4.42 -5.23
N LYS A 217 -11.49 -5.38 -4.89
CA LYS A 217 -11.88 -6.64 -4.25
C LYS A 217 -10.90 -6.95 -3.12
N TYR A 218 -11.40 -7.57 -2.07
CA TYR A 218 -10.62 -8.12 -0.97
C TYR A 218 -11.17 -9.52 -0.63
N ASN A 219 -10.52 -10.23 0.28
CA ASN A 219 -10.78 -11.66 0.55
C ASN A 219 -10.56 -12.54 -0.69
N LEU A 220 -9.56 -12.23 -1.52
CA LEU A 220 -9.17 -13.05 -2.67
C LEU A 220 -8.04 -14.00 -2.30
N ASP A 221 -8.15 -15.30 -2.57
CA ASP A 221 -6.95 -16.14 -2.64
C ASP A 221 -6.12 -15.79 -3.89
N SER A 222 -4.93 -16.38 -4.05
CA SER A 222 -4.06 -16.06 -5.18
C SER A 222 -4.66 -16.40 -6.55
N VAL A 223 -5.50 -17.45 -6.63
CA VAL A 223 -6.18 -17.85 -7.87
C VAL A 223 -7.24 -16.82 -8.24
N ALA A 224 -8.08 -16.42 -7.28
CA ALA A 224 -9.12 -15.42 -7.44
C ALA A 224 -8.52 -14.03 -7.73
N TYR A 225 -7.40 -13.69 -7.09
CA TYR A 225 -6.62 -12.48 -7.38
C TYR A 225 -6.13 -12.47 -8.83
N LYS A 226 -5.41 -13.50 -9.28
CA LYS A 226 -4.90 -13.58 -10.66
C LYS A 226 -6.05 -13.58 -11.68
N LYS A 227 -7.17 -14.24 -11.35
CA LYS A 227 -8.39 -14.21 -12.18
C LYS A 227 -8.97 -12.80 -12.27
N PHE A 228 -9.12 -12.10 -11.15
CA PHE A 228 -9.65 -10.74 -11.11
C PHE A 228 -8.84 -9.80 -12.01
N ILE A 229 -7.51 -9.81 -11.91
CA ILE A 229 -6.67 -9.01 -12.79
C ILE A 229 -6.87 -9.40 -14.26
N LYS A 230 -6.81 -10.71 -14.58
CA LYS A 230 -7.00 -11.22 -15.94
C LYS A 230 -8.35 -10.85 -16.56
N ASP A 231 -9.41 -10.78 -15.78
CA ASP A 231 -10.75 -10.42 -16.28
C ASP A 231 -10.84 -8.94 -16.67
N TYR A 232 -10.09 -8.05 -16.00
CA TYR A 232 -10.17 -6.60 -16.20
C TYR A 232 -9.10 -6.06 -17.16
N THR A 233 -7.91 -6.67 -17.23
CA THR A 233 -6.81 -6.22 -18.10
C THR A 233 -7.21 -6.09 -19.58
N PRO A 234 -7.94 -7.03 -20.22
CA PRO A 234 -8.37 -6.89 -21.62
C PRO A 234 -9.27 -5.69 -21.88
N SER A 235 -9.97 -5.21 -20.84
CA SER A 235 -10.86 -4.05 -20.92
C SER A 235 -10.13 -2.73 -20.66
N GLY A 236 -8.79 -2.73 -20.63
CA GLY A 236 -7.98 -1.52 -20.42
C GLY A 236 -7.78 -1.13 -18.95
N TYR A 237 -8.14 -1.99 -18.01
CA TYR A 237 -7.86 -1.72 -16.60
C TYR A 237 -6.41 -2.03 -16.24
N ARG A 238 -5.84 -1.19 -15.38
CA ARG A 238 -4.53 -1.38 -14.75
C ARG A 238 -4.65 -1.58 -13.25
N THR A 239 -3.83 -2.47 -12.69
CA THR A 239 -3.71 -2.65 -11.23
C THR A 239 -3.03 -1.44 -10.61
N THR A 240 -3.57 -0.95 -9.51
CA THR A 240 -3.02 0.22 -8.78
C THR A 240 -2.56 -0.13 -7.38
N SER A 241 -3.14 -1.16 -6.77
CA SER A 241 -2.75 -1.61 -5.44
C SER A 241 -2.96 -3.11 -5.27
N ILE A 242 -2.15 -3.67 -4.38
CA ILE A 242 -2.17 -5.01 -3.85
C ILE A 242 -1.82 -4.94 -2.35
N CYS A 243 -2.58 -5.63 -1.52
CA CYS A 243 -2.31 -5.77 -0.10
C CYS A 243 -2.57 -7.23 0.26
N SER A 244 -1.61 -7.89 0.89
CA SER A 244 -1.75 -9.26 1.38
C SER A 244 -1.90 -9.27 2.90
N TYR A 245 -2.69 -10.21 3.41
CA TYR A 245 -2.88 -10.44 4.83
C TYR A 245 -3.21 -11.90 5.09
N ASN A 246 -2.96 -12.33 6.32
CA ASN A 246 -3.20 -13.70 6.76
C ASN A 246 -4.56 -13.79 7.44
N GLU A 247 -5.39 -14.71 6.97
CA GLU A 247 -6.65 -15.05 7.60
C GLU A 247 -6.80 -16.56 7.68
N ASN A 248 -7.01 -17.07 8.89
CA ASN A 248 -7.21 -18.51 9.15
C ASN A 248 -6.13 -19.42 8.51
N GLY A 249 -4.87 -18.97 8.53
CA GLY A 249 -3.74 -19.71 7.96
C GLY A 249 -3.65 -19.65 6.42
N LYS A 250 -4.33 -18.71 5.79
CA LYS A 250 -4.29 -18.50 4.34
C LYS A 250 -3.88 -17.06 4.02
N THR A 251 -3.00 -16.90 3.04
CA THR A 251 -2.74 -15.60 2.40
C THR A 251 -3.96 -15.19 1.57
N LEU A 252 -4.53 -14.04 1.90
CA LEU A 252 -5.58 -13.37 1.12
C LEU A 252 -5.06 -12.04 0.59
N TYR A 253 -5.70 -11.57 -0.47
CA TYR A 253 -5.36 -10.34 -1.19
C TYR A 253 -6.55 -9.40 -1.23
N ALA A 254 -6.24 -8.13 -1.01
CA ALA A 254 -7.00 -7.00 -1.49
C ALA A 254 -6.29 -6.35 -2.68
N CYS A 255 -7.05 -5.92 -3.68
CA CYS A 255 -6.49 -5.25 -4.85
C CYS A 255 -7.49 -4.27 -5.46
N SER A 256 -6.94 -3.27 -6.11
CA SER A 256 -7.70 -2.29 -6.88
C SER A 256 -7.17 -2.19 -8.31
N VAL A 257 -8.09 -2.04 -9.25
CA VAL A 257 -7.82 -1.75 -10.65
C VAL A 257 -8.59 -0.50 -11.09
N ILE A 258 -8.01 0.27 -12.01
CA ILE A 258 -8.61 1.46 -12.61
C ILE A 258 -8.57 1.37 -14.14
N LEU A 259 -9.63 1.79 -14.82
CA LEU A 259 -9.65 1.92 -16.28
C LEU A 259 -8.70 3.06 -16.69
N SER A 260 -7.76 2.77 -17.58
CA SER A 260 -6.84 3.75 -18.19
C SER A 260 -7.27 4.16 -19.58
#